data_AF-A0A416GHG6-F1
#
_entry.id   AF-A0A416GHG6-F1
#
_cell.length_a   1.000
_cell.length_b   1.000
_cell.length_c   1.000
_cell.angle_alpha   90.00
_cell.angle_beta   90.00
_cell.angle_gamma   90.00
#
_symmetry.space_group_name_H-M   'P 1'
#
loop_
_entity.id
_entity.type
_entity.pdbx_description
1 polymer ?
#
loop_
_entity_poly.entity_id
_entity_poly.type
_entity_poly.pdbx_seq_one_letter_code
_entity_poly.pdbx_strand_id
1 'polypeptide(L)' 'MQKSGNIKGNSYAHRVADILRIYDEHARSGLSNREILRRYIRPLYPICEKTFYNIINASARLTPPARRLSEDR' A
#
# COMPACT_ATOMS: atom_id res chain seq x y z
N MET A 1 18.66 -19.78 27.26
CA MET A 1 17.26 -19.97 26.80
C MET A 1 16.83 -18.68 26.10
N GLN A 2 16.97 -18.59 24.78
CA GLN A 2 16.59 -17.37 24.07
C GLN A 2 15.06 -17.26 24.10
N LYS A 3 14.54 -16.17 24.68
CA LYS A 3 13.10 -15.91 24.76
C LYS A 3 12.54 -15.83 23.34
N SER A 4 11.55 -16.65 23.03
CA SER A 4 10.78 -16.59 21.79
C SER A 4 10.28 -15.16 21.63
N GLY A 5 10.93 -14.40 20.76
CA GLY A 5 10.55 -13.03 20.45
C GLY A 5 9.07 -13.03 20.08
N ASN A 6 8.31 -12.15 20.71
CA ASN A 6 6.88 -11.96 20.51
C ASN A 6 6.59 -11.96 19.00
N ILE A 7 6.08 -13.07 18.44
CA ILE A 7 5.81 -13.22 17.01
C ILE A 7 4.61 -12.32 16.70
N LYS A 8 4.87 -11.03 16.49
CA LYS A 8 3.84 -10.09 16.05
C LYS A 8 3.41 -10.55 14.67
N GLY A 9 2.14 -10.93 14.54
CA GLY A 9 1.58 -11.33 13.26
C GLY A 9 1.80 -10.23 12.22
N ASN A 10 2.71 -10.45 11.27
CA ASN A 10 3.07 -9.48 10.24
C ASN A 10 2.37 -9.74 8.90
N SER A 11 1.45 -10.71 8.86
CA SER A 11 0.76 -11.15 7.64
C SER A 11 0.02 -10.01 6.94
N TYR A 12 -0.62 -9.12 7.71
CA TYR A 12 -1.30 -7.96 7.14
C TYR A 12 -0.32 -6.95 6.53
N ALA A 13 0.80 -6.67 7.21
CA ALA A 13 1.81 -5.75 6.67
C ALA A 13 2.47 -6.30 5.41
N HIS A 14 2.78 -7.60 5.38
CA HIS A 14 3.29 -8.26 4.18
C HIS A 14 2.28 -8.17 3.02
N ARG A 15 0.99 -8.43 3.28
CA ARG A 15 -0.07 -8.28 2.29
C ARG A 15 -0.15 -6.85 1.73
N VAL A 16 -0.06 -5.84 2.61
CA VAL A 16 -0.08 -4.42 2.20
C VAL A 16 1.14 -4.09 1.34
N ALA A 17 2.34 -4.54 1.74
CA ALA A 17 3.57 -4.32 0.99
C ALA A 17 3.52 -4.96 -0.40
N ASP A 18 3.01 -6.19 -0.52
CA ASP A 18 2.84 -6.86 -1.82
C ASP A 18 1.84 -6.16 -2.73
N ILE A 19 0.70 -5.71 -2.19
CA ILE A 19 -0.30 -4.94 -2.95
C ILE A 19 0.33 -3.64 -3.48
N LEU A 20 1.07 -2.91 -2.65
CA LEU A 20 1.74 -1.68 -3.04
C LEU A 20 2.82 -1.92 -4.11
N ARG A 21 3.60 -3.00 -3.96
CA ARG A 21 4.61 -3.39 -4.96
C ARG A 21 3.99 -3.63 -6.34
N ILE A 22 2.90 -4.41 -6.40
CA ILE A 22 2.17 -4.67 -7.66
C ILE A 22 1.58 -3.36 -8.22
N TYR A 23 1.06 -2.50 -7.34
CA TYR A 23 0.51 -1.21 -7.75
C TYR A 23 1.59 -0.32 -8.39
N ASP A 24 2.73 -0.13 -7.74
CA ASP A 24 3.81 0.75 -8.20
C ASP A 24 4.40 0.28 -9.55
N GLU A 25 4.50 -1.04 -9.75
CA GLU A 25 4.97 -1.64 -11.00
C GLU A 25 4.06 -1.27 -12.18
N HIS A 26 2.74 -1.36 -12.00
CA HIS A 26 1.77 -1.13 -13.07
C HIS A 26 1.25 0.32 -13.17
N ALA A 27 1.41 1.13 -12.12
CA ALA A 27 1.03 2.55 -12.14
C ALA A 27 1.82 3.32 -13.21
N ARG A 28 3.06 2.90 -13.48
CA ARG A 28 3.94 3.49 -14.51
C ARG A 28 3.56 3.11 -15.94
N SER A 29 2.70 2.10 -16.12
CA SER A 29 2.28 1.59 -17.43
C SER A 29 1.08 2.35 -18.02
N GLY A 30 0.53 3.35 -17.33
CA GLY A 30 -0.63 4.13 -17.79
C GLY A 30 -1.98 3.44 -17.60
N LEU A 31 -2.04 2.34 -16.83
CA LEU A 31 -3.29 1.67 -16.52
C LEU A 31 -4.08 2.42 -15.46
N SER A 32 -5.42 2.40 -15.57
CA SER A 32 -6.27 2.97 -14.53
C SER A 32 -6.20 2.12 -13.25
N ASN A 33 -6.38 2.77 -12.10
CA ASN A 33 -6.42 2.12 -10.78
C ASN A 33 -7.41 0.94 -10.72
N ARG A 34 -8.59 1.09 -11.34
CA ARG A 34 -9.60 0.01 -11.43
C ARG A 34 -9.12 -1.17 -12.27
N GLU A 35 -8.32 -0.90 -13.29
CA GLU A 35 -7.76 -1.93 -14.16
C GLU A 35 -6.63 -2.68 -13.48
N ILE A 36 -5.74 -1.98 -12.78
CA ILE A 36 -4.68 -2.58 -11.96
C ILE A 36 -5.30 -3.48 -10.89
N LEU A 37 -6.34 -3.00 -10.20
CA LEU A 37 -7.07 -3.78 -9.21
C LEU A 37 -7.69 -5.06 -9.81
N ARG A 38 -8.32 -4.96 -10.98
CA ARG A 38 -8.99 -6.11 -11.61
C ARG A 38 -8.03 -7.14 -12.20
N ARG A 39 -6.95 -6.71 -12.85
CA ARG A 39 -6.03 -7.61 -13.56
C ARG A 39 -4.99 -8.26 -12.65
N TYR A 40 -4.44 -7.51 -11.70
CA TYR A 40 -3.26 -7.97 -10.97
C TYR A 40 -3.53 -8.26 -9.49
N ILE A 41 -4.40 -7.48 -8.84
CA ILE A 41 -4.59 -7.57 -7.39
C ILE A 41 -5.72 -8.52 -7.02
N ARG A 42 -6.90 -8.40 -7.65
CA ARG A 42 -8.08 -9.24 -7.35
C ARG A 42 -7.83 -10.76 -7.49
N PRO A 43 -7.06 -11.25 -8.47
CA PRO A 43 -6.75 -12.68 -8.58
C PRO A 43 -5.93 -13.22 -7.39
N LEU A 44 -5.08 -12.38 -6.78
CA LEU A 44 -4.20 -12.76 -5.67
C LEU A 44 -4.82 -12.45 -4.31
N TYR A 45 -5.58 -11.36 -4.22
CA TYR A 45 -6.15 -10.82 -3.00
C TYR A 45 -7.61 -10.42 -3.24
N PRO A 46 -8.59 -11.13 -2.65
CA PRO A 46 -9.99 -10.75 -2.74
C PRO A 46 -10.26 -9.53 -1.84
N ILE A 47 -9.94 -8.34 -2.36
CA ILE A 47 -10.21 -7.06 -1.70
C ILE A 47 -11.18 -6.24 -2.54
N CYS A 48 -11.97 -5.42 -1.86
CA CYS A 48 -12.83 -4.46 -2.52
C CYS A 48 -12.04 -3.21 -2.94
N GLU A 49 -12.60 -2.45 -3.86
CA GLU A 49 -12.01 -1.21 -4.38
C GLU A 49 -11.76 -0.18 -3.27
N LYS A 50 -12.66 -0.09 -2.29
CA LYS A 50 -12.48 0.78 -1.12
C LYS A 50 -11.22 0.43 -0.32
N THR A 51 -10.98 -0.85 -0.05
CA THR A 51 -9.79 -1.30 0.67
C THR A 51 -8.51 -1.01 -0.11
N PHE A 52 -8.55 -1.22 -1.42
CA PHE A 52 -7.43 -0.88 -2.31
C PHE A 52 -7.06 0.61 -2.22
N TYR A 53 -8.04 1.52 -2.33
CA TYR A 53 -7.79 2.95 -2.18
C TYR A 53 -7.34 3.34 -0.77
N ASN A 54 -7.87 2.70 0.26
CA ASN A 54 -7.43 2.96 1.64
C ASN A 54 -5.93 2.63 1.81
N ILE A 55 -5.46 1.52 1.23
CA ILE A 55 -4.05 1.11 1.29
C ILE A 55 -3.16 2.13 0.57
N ILE A 56 -3.51 2.52 -0.65
CA ILE A 56 -2.71 3.49 -1.43
C ILE A 56 -2.73 4.89 -0.79
N ASN A 57 -3.89 5.34 -0.31
CA ASN A 57 -3.98 6.64 0.33
C ASN A 57 -3.21 6.66 1.66
N ALA A 58 -3.20 5.55 2.40
CA ALA A 58 -2.40 5.43 3.61
C ALA A 58 -0.90 5.49 3.30
N SER A 59 -0.43 4.80 2.24
CA SER A 59 0.99 4.89 1.83
C SER A 59 1.36 6.31 1.36
N ALA A 60 0.48 6.98 0.63
CA ALA A 60 0.72 8.36 0.18
C ALA A 60 0.75 9.38 1.34
N ARG A 61 -0.06 9.18 2.39
CA ARG A 61 -0.09 10.05 3.58
C ARG A 61 1.14 9.90 4.48
N LEU A 62 1.80 8.74 4.43
CA LEU A 62 3.05 8.49 5.16
C LEU A 62 4.24 9.21 4.54
N THR A 63 4.12 9.69 3.29
CA THR A 63 5.06 10.61 2.68
C THR A 63 4.64 12.03 3.06
N PRO A 64 5.36 12.74 3.95
CA PRO A 64 5.05 14.14 4.19
C PRO A 64 5.14 14.88 2.86
N PRO A 65 4.18 15.78 2.54
CA PRO A 65 4.31 16.61 1.36
C PRO A 65 5.64 17.35 1.47
N ALA A 66 6.47 17.29 0.42
CA ALA A 66 7.81 17.88 0.37
C ALA A 66 7.84 19.42 0.53
N ARG A 67 6.73 20.04 0.92
CA ARG A 67 6.59 21.45 1.27
C ARG A 67 5.63 21.61 2.44
N ARG A 68 6.20 21.70 3.64
CA ARG A 68 5.73 22.59 4.71
C ARG A 68 6.95 23.04 5.52
N LEU A 69 7.71 23.97 4.92
CA LEU A 69 8.73 24.78 5.61
C LEU A 69 8.45 26.28 5.38
N SER A 70 7.18 26.69 5.29
CA SER A 70 6.87 28.09 4.99
C SER A 70 5.51 28.56 5.50
N GLU A 71 5.13 28.18 6.73
CA GLU A 71 4.02 28.81 7.45
C GLU A 71 4.37 28.94 8.94
N ASP A 72 5.51 29.57 9.23
CA ASP A 72 5.86 30.12 10.55
C ASP A 72 6.21 31.61 10.37
N ARG A 73 5.23 32.41 9.92
CA ARG A 73 5.36 33.87 9.86
C ARG A 73 4.19 34.54 10.54
#